data_AF-A0A3T0L310-F1
#
_entry.id   AF-A0A3T0L310-F1
#
_cell.length_a   1.000
_cell.length_b   1.000
_cell.length_c   1.000
_cell.angle_alpha   90.00
_cell.angle_beta   90.00
_cell.angle_gamma   90.00
#
_symmetry.space_group_name_H-M   'P 1'
#
loop_
_entity.id
_entity.type
_entity.pdbx_description
1 polymer ?
#
loop_
_entity_poly.entity_id
_entity_poly.type
_entity_poly.pdbx_seq_one_letter_code
_entity_poly.pdbx_strand_id
1 'polypeptide(L)'
;MKIETLVNLTGGELLNSPYISEVTSFTNRVENVVRGGCFFVTDKNDVQKAVQSGAYAVISEDYEEITDHEIAWIKVGSIQKAVIDIFKYENLQTKIYFCDEITEHILDKMNLNKEVIVLHTYEDLLRGMNIKDKYLVTSDKTFRDLFSNVEVLLAENIELQQLSLFKSKYLTEEINLPYVYKDEFARALKFFEDHNLKYSLEFELERFKPVFVDYKLREVEYGESEKVLIKGIKNDRFFFKELNYLIDNTKHAKTVIVNEENKSVLNEGFNFAMLVDYDMDTHLNTDEGSLF
;
A
#
# COMPACT_ATOMS: atom_id res chain seq x y z
N MET A 1 -5.43 -17.63 -20.21
CA MET A 1 -4.46 -18.70 -19.89
C MET A 1 -5.12 -20.06 -20.06
N LYS A 2 -4.48 -20.99 -20.79
CA LYS A 2 -5.01 -22.36 -20.94
C LYS A 2 -5.00 -23.11 -19.62
N ILE A 3 -5.98 -23.99 -19.38
CA ILE A 3 -6.06 -24.81 -18.17
C ILE A 3 -4.81 -25.68 -17.99
N GLU A 4 -4.30 -26.29 -19.07
CA GLU A 4 -3.07 -27.08 -19.03
C GLU A 4 -1.86 -26.24 -18.55
N THR A 5 -1.73 -25.02 -19.07
CA THR A 5 -0.68 -24.08 -18.63
C THR A 5 -0.86 -23.71 -17.16
N LEU A 6 -2.09 -23.43 -16.74
CA LEU A 6 -2.42 -23.09 -15.36
C LEU A 6 -2.05 -24.23 -14.39
N VAL A 7 -2.41 -25.47 -14.71
CA VAL A 7 -2.08 -26.67 -13.92
C VAL A 7 -0.56 -26.85 -13.84
N ASN A 8 0.14 -26.74 -14.97
CA ASN A 8 1.60 -26.90 -15.02
C ASN A 8 2.35 -25.82 -14.22
N LEU A 9 1.95 -24.56 -14.34
CA LEU A 9 2.58 -23.45 -13.61
C LEU A 9 2.39 -23.57 -12.10
N THR A 10 1.19 -23.95 -11.68
CA THR A 10 0.85 -24.06 -10.25
C THR A 10 1.35 -25.36 -9.62
N GLY A 11 1.85 -26.31 -10.43
CA GLY A 11 2.13 -27.67 -9.98
C GLY A 11 0.88 -28.37 -9.43
N GLY A 12 -0.30 -27.97 -9.93
CA GLY A 12 -1.58 -28.43 -9.42
C GLY A 12 -1.97 -29.82 -9.91
N GLU A 13 -2.90 -30.44 -9.19
CA GLU A 13 -3.60 -31.66 -9.56
C GLU A 13 -4.96 -31.28 -10.14
N LEU A 14 -5.20 -31.57 -11.42
CA LEU A 14 -6.52 -31.38 -12.04
C LEU A 14 -7.43 -32.55 -11.62
N LEU A 15 -8.51 -32.24 -10.91
CA LEU A 15 -9.39 -33.22 -10.25
C LEU A 15 -10.49 -33.79 -11.18
N ASN A 16 -10.69 -33.20 -12.35
CA ASN A 16 -11.70 -33.61 -13.32
C ASN A 16 -11.22 -33.45 -14.78
N SER A 17 -12.06 -33.83 -15.74
CA SER A 17 -11.84 -33.59 -17.17
C SER A 17 -12.77 -32.47 -17.67
N PRO A 18 -12.41 -31.19 -17.48
CA PRO A 18 -13.28 -30.06 -17.83
C PRO A 18 -13.47 -29.93 -19.34
N TYR A 19 -14.59 -29.32 -19.74
CA TYR A 19 -14.85 -28.94 -21.14
C TYR A 19 -14.22 -27.60 -21.48
N ILE A 20 -14.07 -26.71 -20.50
CA ILE A 20 -13.39 -25.44 -20.67
C ILE A 20 -11.88 -25.66 -20.88
N SER A 21 -11.29 -24.88 -21.78
CA SER A 21 -9.86 -24.96 -22.12
C SER A 21 -9.03 -23.78 -21.64
N GLU A 22 -9.64 -22.68 -21.20
CA GLU A 22 -8.94 -21.47 -20.73
C GLU A 22 -9.73 -20.61 -19.75
N VAL A 23 -8.99 -19.78 -19.01
CA VAL A 23 -9.49 -18.71 -18.14
C VAL A 23 -8.98 -17.34 -18.60
N THR A 24 -9.75 -16.28 -18.36
CA THR A 24 -9.45 -14.92 -18.84
C THR A 24 -9.16 -13.92 -17.72
N SER A 25 -9.41 -14.27 -16.47
CA SER A 25 -9.17 -13.41 -15.30
C SER A 25 -8.91 -14.25 -14.04
N PHE A 26 -8.44 -13.60 -12.98
CA PHE A 26 -8.00 -14.24 -11.74
C PHE A 26 -8.50 -13.43 -10.54
N THR A 27 -9.12 -14.07 -9.55
CA THR A 27 -9.61 -13.39 -8.34
C THR A 27 -9.73 -14.37 -7.16
N ASN A 28 -9.60 -13.87 -5.94
CA ASN A 28 -9.94 -14.57 -4.71
C ASN A 28 -11.20 -14.00 -4.04
N ARG A 29 -11.86 -13.03 -4.68
CA ARG A 29 -13.08 -12.38 -4.19
C ARG A 29 -14.27 -12.75 -5.07
N VAL A 30 -15.32 -13.27 -4.45
CA VAL A 30 -16.48 -13.82 -5.16
C VAL A 30 -17.25 -12.74 -5.92
N GLU A 31 -17.31 -11.53 -5.37
CA GLU A 31 -17.92 -10.35 -5.97
C GLU A 31 -17.21 -9.87 -7.24
N ASN A 32 -15.94 -10.26 -7.42
CA ASN A 32 -15.13 -9.89 -8.58
C ASN A 32 -15.04 -11.02 -9.61
N VAL A 33 -15.72 -12.14 -9.39
CA VAL A 33 -15.77 -13.23 -10.36
C VAL A 33 -16.53 -12.77 -11.59
N VAL A 34 -15.91 -12.96 -12.74
CA VAL A 34 -16.52 -12.71 -14.05
C VAL A 34 -16.56 -14.01 -14.82
N ARG A 35 -17.46 -14.09 -15.81
CA ARG A 35 -17.54 -15.24 -16.72
C ARG A 35 -16.17 -15.48 -17.38
N GLY A 36 -15.66 -16.70 -17.26
CA GLY A 36 -14.33 -17.05 -17.74
C GLY A 36 -13.22 -16.91 -16.70
N GLY A 37 -13.54 -16.51 -15.47
CA GLY A 37 -12.56 -16.27 -14.43
C GLY A 37 -12.03 -17.54 -13.75
N CYS A 38 -10.84 -17.42 -13.17
CA CYS A 38 -10.27 -18.38 -12.24
C CYS A 38 -10.45 -17.85 -10.81
N PHE A 39 -11.09 -18.64 -9.95
CA PHE A 39 -11.31 -18.32 -8.56
C PHE A 39 -10.31 -19.05 -7.66
N PHE A 40 -9.60 -18.33 -6.79
CA PHE A 40 -8.72 -18.89 -5.76
C PHE A 40 -9.47 -18.94 -4.43
N VAL A 41 -9.58 -20.12 -3.85
CA VAL A 41 -10.41 -20.37 -2.65
C VAL A 41 -9.70 -19.90 -1.39
N THR A 42 -10.20 -18.82 -0.78
CA THR A 42 -9.80 -18.39 0.57
C THR A 42 -10.87 -18.75 1.63
N ASP A 43 -12.14 -18.80 1.22
CA ASP A 43 -13.26 -19.32 2.00
C ASP A 43 -14.04 -20.34 1.16
N LYS A 44 -14.20 -21.56 1.69
CA LYS A 44 -14.95 -22.64 1.04
C LYS A 44 -16.42 -22.29 0.82
N ASN A 45 -17.00 -21.42 1.66
CA ASN A 45 -18.39 -20.99 1.54
C ASN A 45 -18.65 -20.17 0.26
N ASP A 46 -17.60 -19.64 -0.36
CA ASP A 46 -17.72 -18.82 -1.56
C ASP A 46 -17.55 -19.62 -2.86
N VAL A 47 -17.11 -20.89 -2.79
CA VAL A 47 -16.90 -21.73 -3.97
C VAL A 47 -18.17 -21.85 -4.81
N GLN A 48 -19.30 -22.23 -4.20
CA GLN A 48 -20.55 -22.40 -4.94
C GLN A 48 -21.01 -21.09 -5.60
N LYS A 49 -20.85 -19.96 -4.91
CA LYS A 49 -21.20 -18.65 -5.44
C LYS A 49 -20.26 -18.25 -6.58
N ALA A 50 -18.96 -18.53 -6.47
CA ALA A 50 -17.98 -18.24 -7.53
C ALA A 50 -18.28 -19.02 -8.81
N VAL A 51 -18.64 -20.32 -8.69
CA VAL A 51 -19.10 -21.13 -9.83
C VAL A 51 -20.34 -20.49 -10.48
N GLN A 52 -21.34 -20.12 -9.68
CA GLN A 52 -22.56 -19.47 -10.17
C GLN A 52 -22.29 -18.11 -10.83
N SER A 53 -21.29 -17.37 -10.35
CA SER A 53 -20.83 -16.09 -10.92
C SER A 53 -19.99 -16.25 -12.20
N GLY A 54 -19.74 -17.48 -12.65
CA GLY A 54 -19.09 -17.77 -13.93
C GLY A 54 -17.60 -18.11 -13.84
N ALA A 55 -17.12 -18.58 -12.68
CA ALA A 55 -15.78 -19.15 -12.58
C ALA A 55 -15.65 -20.39 -13.47
N TYR A 56 -14.63 -20.41 -14.33
CA TYR A 56 -14.28 -21.50 -15.24
C TYR A 56 -13.15 -22.37 -14.69
N ALA A 57 -12.47 -21.91 -13.64
CA ALA A 57 -11.58 -22.71 -12.84
C ALA A 57 -11.71 -22.34 -11.36
N VAL A 58 -11.58 -23.33 -10.48
CA VAL A 58 -11.46 -23.19 -9.03
C VAL A 58 -10.13 -23.78 -8.60
N ILE A 59 -9.29 -22.96 -7.95
CA ILE A 59 -8.01 -23.36 -7.38
C ILE A 59 -8.13 -23.37 -5.85
N SER A 60 -7.93 -24.54 -5.24
CA SER A 60 -7.97 -24.72 -3.78
C SER A 60 -6.73 -25.44 -3.26
N GLU A 61 -6.36 -25.22 -2.00
CA GLU A 61 -5.34 -26.02 -1.32
C GLU A 61 -5.88 -27.40 -0.91
N ASP A 62 -7.19 -27.51 -0.73
CA ASP A 62 -7.90 -28.73 -0.34
C ASP A 62 -8.61 -29.40 -1.52
N TYR A 63 -9.12 -30.61 -1.28
CA TYR A 63 -10.10 -31.22 -2.17
C TYR A 63 -11.46 -30.52 -2.00
N GLU A 64 -11.98 -29.99 -3.09
CA GLU A 64 -13.32 -29.43 -3.17
C GLU A 64 -14.31 -30.42 -3.80
N GLU A 65 -15.59 -30.30 -3.42
CA GLU A 65 -16.65 -31.05 -4.08
C GLU A 65 -16.86 -30.55 -5.51
N ILE A 66 -16.72 -31.44 -6.49
CA ILE A 66 -16.94 -31.13 -7.90
C ILE A 66 -18.45 -31.01 -8.15
N THR A 67 -18.94 -29.77 -8.11
CA THR A 67 -20.37 -29.45 -8.32
C THR A 67 -20.73 -29.18 -9.78
N ASP A 68 -19.73 -28.86 -10.60
CA ASP A 68 -19.86 -28.63 -12.04
C ASP A 68 -18.69 -29.31 -12.77
N HIS A 69 -18.99 -30.26 -13.64
CA HIS A 69 -17.98 -31.03 -14.39
C HIS A 69 -17.45 -30.31 -15.63
N GLU A 70 -18.07 -29.21 -16.06
CA GLU A 70 -17.63 -28.46 -17.24
C GLU A 70 -16.41 -27.57 -16.94
N ILE A 71 -16.29 -27.10 -15.69
CA ILE A 71 -15.22 -26.20 -15.23
C ILE A 71 -14.04 -26.96 -14.62
N ALA A 72 -12.87 -26.33 -14.55
CA ALA A 72 -11.66 -26.96 -14.02
C ALA A 72 -11.59 -26.88 -12.48
N TRP A 73 -11.36 -28.00 -11.82
CA TRP A 73 -11.10 -28.07 -10.38
C TRP A 73 -9.64 -28.44 -10.17
N ILE A 74 -8.85 -27.54 -9.60
CA ILE A 74 -7.40 -27.69 -9.49
C ILE A 74 -7.01 -27.60 -8.02
N LYS A 75 -6.38 -28.66 -7.51
CA LYS A 75 -5.80 -28.68 -6.17
C LYS A 75 -4.33 -28.31 -6.21
N VAL A 76 -3.90 -27.37 -5.38
CA VAL A 76 -2.51 -26.90 -5.30
C VAL A 76 -1.94 -27.11 -3.90
N GLY A 77 -0.61 -27.13 -3.76
CA GLY A 77 0.02 -27.19 -2.44
C GLY A 77 0.02 -25.85 -1.70
N SER A 78 -0.07 -24.73 -2.43
CA SER A 78 -0.22 -23.40 -1.85
C SER A 78 -0.83 -22.44 -2.87
N ILE A 79 -1.91 -21.75 -2.50
CA ILE A 79 -2.54 -20.71 -3.34
C ILE A 79 -1.59 -19.54 -3.52
N GLN A 80 -0.91 -19.09 -2.46
CA GLN A 80 0.03 -17.97 -2.56
C GLN A 80 1.14 -18.27 -3.57
N LYS A 81 1.73 -19.48 -3.51
CA LYS A 81 2.75 -19.90 -4.47
C LYS A 81 2.18 -19.98 -5.89
N ALA A 82 1.00 -20.58 -6.06
CA ALA A 82 0.31 -20.67 -7.35
C ALA A 82 0.13 -19.28 -7.99
N VAL A 83 -0.35 -18.30 -7.21
CA VAL A 83 -0.52 -16.91 -7.68
C VAL A 83 0.82 -16.30 -8.12
N ILE A 84 1.89 -16.48 -7.32
CA ILE A 84 3.22 -15.97 -7.65
C ILE A 84 3.75 -16.58 -8.95
N ASP A 85 3.60 -17.90 -9.13
CA ASP A 85 4.12 -18.62 -10.30
C ASP A 85 3.38 -18.23 -11.58
N ILE A 86 2.05 -18.08 -11.52
CA ILE A 86 1.23 -17.55 -12.62
C ILE A 86 1.64 -16.10 -12.93
N PHE A 87 1.76 -15.25 -11.90
CA PHE A 87 2.08 -13.84 -12.07
C PHE A 87 3.45 -13.65 -12.70
N LYS A 88 4.47 -14.40 -12.27
CA LYS A 88 5.81 -14.39 -12.88
C LYS A 88 5.76 -14.75 -14.35
N TYR A 89 5.02 -15.80 -14.69
CA TYR A 89 4.88 -16.25 -16.07
C TYR A 89 4.24 -15.19 -16.98
N GLU A 90 3.14 -14.58 -16.53
CA GLU A 90 2.44 -13.54 -17.30
C GLU A 90 3.25 -12.23 -17.42
N ASN A 91 4.27 -12.05 -16.56
CA ASN A 91 5.03 -10.79 -16.45
C ASN A 91 6.53 -10.95 -16.69
N LEU A 92 6.98 -12.00 -17.40
CA LEU A 92 8.41 -12.28 -17.65
C LEU A 92 9.18 -11.12 -18.29
N GLN A 93 8.51 -10.29 -19.09
CA GLN A 93 9.11 -9.13 -19.77
C GLN A 93 8.67 -7.80 -19.15
N THR A 94 7.78 -7.84 -18.16
CA THR A 94 7.24 -6.63 -17.53
C THR A 94 8.33 -5.99 -16.69
N LYS A 95 8.46 -4.67 -16.83
CA LYS A 95 9.33 -3.86 -15.98
C LYS A 95 8.61 -3.60 -14.64
N ILE A 96 9.33 -3.76 -13.54
CA ILE A 96 8.87 -3.32 -12.22
C ILE A 96 9.68 -2.10 -11.77
N TYR A 97 9.01 -1.13 -11.15
CA TYR A 97 9.61 0.05 -10.58
C TYR A 97 9.81 -0.13 -9.08
N PHE A 98 11.04 0.04 -8.61
CA PHE A 98 11.43 -0.11 -7.23
C PHE A 98 11.74 1.24 -6.59
N CYS A 99 11.20 1.49 -5.40
CA CYS A 99 11.40 2.74 -4.67
C CYS A 99 11.45 2.50 -3.15
N ASP A 100 11.57 3.57 -2.38
CA ASP A 100 11.45 3.50 -0.92
C ASP A 100 9.99 3.58 -0.46
N GLU A 101 9.73 3.21 0.80
CA GLU A 101 8.37 3.06 1.34
C GLU A 101 7.59 4.39 1.32
N ILE A 102 8.28 5.53 1.46
CA ILE A 102 7.63 6.85 1.46
C ILE A 102 7.29 7.26 0.03
N THR A 103 8.18 7.05 -0.94
CA THR A 103 7.86 7.24 -2.36
C THR A 103 6.69 6.36 -2.80
N GLU A 104 6.69 5.07 -2.44
CA GLU A 104 5.61 4.15 -2.74
C GLU A 104 4.28 4.64 -2.18
N HIS A 105 4.28 5.08 -0.92
CA HIS A 105 3.08 5.57 -0.26
C HIS A 105 2.55 6.86 -0.90
N ILE A 106 3.42 7.81 -1.24
CA ILE A 106 3.05 9.02 -1.99
C ILE A 106 2.46 8.64 -3.36
N LEU A 107 3.13 7.75 -4.11
CA LEU A 107 2.65 7.25 -5.40
C LEU A 107 1.25 6.66 -5.30
N ASP A 108 1.01 5.78 -4.32
CA ASP A 108 -0.29 5.12 -4.14
C ASP A 108 -1.41 6.15 -3.89
N LYS A 109 -1.17 7.13 -3.01
CA LYS A 109 -2.17 8.17 -2.68
C LYS A 109 -2.42 9.16 -3.82
N MET A 110 -1.41 9.46 -4.63
CA MET A 110 -1.52 10.37 -5.76
C MET A 110 -2.14 9.70 -7.00
N ASN A 111 -2.11 8.36 -7.09
CA ASN A 111 -2.46 7.65 -8.31
C ASN A 111 -3.97 7.74 -8.65
N LEU A 112 -4.28 8.12 -9.89
CA LEU A 112 -5.64 8.14 -10.44
C LEU A 112 -5.86 7.08 -11.53
N ASN A 113 -4.88 6.21 -11.78
CA ASN A 113 -4.84 5.30 -12.92
C ASN A 113 -4.96 3.86 -12.45
N LYS A 114 -5.83 3.07 -13.11
CA LYS A 114 -6.07 1.67 -12.73
C LYS A 114 -4.92 0.76 -13.15
N GLU A 115 -4.14 1.18 -14.13
CA GLU A 115 -2.98 0.49 -14.68
C GLU A 115 -1.75 0.57 -13.79
N VAL A 116 -1.69 1.51 -12.83
CA VAL A 116 -0.64 1.56 -11.83
C VAL A 116 -1.03 0.67 -10.66
N ILE A 117 -0.29 -0.41 -10.47
CA ILE A 117 -0.49 -1.37 -9.39
C ILE A 117 0.70 -1.28 -8.45
N VAL A 118 0.44 -0.78 -7.24
CA VAL A 118 1.38 -0.85 -6.14
C VAL A 118 1.26 -2.22 -5.47
N LEU A 119 2.37 -2.95 -5.37
CA LEU A 119 2.41 -4.31 -4.86
C LEU A 119 2.74 -4.32 -3.36
N HIS A 120 1.71 -4.52 -2.54
CA HIS A 120 1.85 -4.69 -1.09
C HIS A 120 1.52 -6.11 -0.64
N THR A 121 0.63 -6.79 -1.37
CA THR A 121 0.06 -8.07 -0.99
C THR A 121 -0.01 -9.03 -2.18
N TYR A 122 -0.29 -10.30 -1.89
CA TYR A 122 -0.56 -11.29 -2.93
C TYR A 122 -1.82 -10.96 -3.75
N GLU A 123 -2.78 -10.22 -3.16
CA GLU A 123 -4.01 -9.79 -3.84
C GLU A 123 -3.72 -8.77 -4.94
N ASP A 124 -2.68 -7.96 -4.77
CA ASP A 124 -2.21 -7.02 -5.79
C ASP A 124 -1.67 -7.75 -7.03
N LEU A 125 -1.08 -8.95 -6.85
CA LEU A 125 -0.67 -9.80 -7.97
C LEU A 125 -1.88 -10.27 -8.77
N LEU A 126 -2.94 -10.75 -8.10
CA LEU A 126 -4.20 -11.15 -8.74
C LEU A 126 -4.79 -9.99 -9.54
N ARG A 127 -4.87 -8.80 -8.93
CA ARG A 127 -5.32 -7.57 -9.60
C ARG A 127 -4.45 -7.27 -10.83
N GLY A 128 -3.13 -7.34 -10.69
CA GLY A 128 -2.19 -7.09 -11.78
C GLY A 128 -2.31 -8.09 -12.94
N MET A 129 -2.72 -9.35 -12.71
CA MET A 129 -2.94 -10.30 -13.82
C MET A 129 -4.11 -9.91 -14.73
N ASN A 130 -5.08 -9.16 -14.19
CA ASN A 130 -6.28 -8.78 -14.94
C ASN A 130 -6.11 -7.50 -15.76
N ILE A 131 -4.96 -6.82 -15.64
CA ILE A 131 -4.72 -5.52 -16.28
C ILE A 131 -3.62 -5.66 -17.32
N LYS A 132 -3.96 -5.26 -18.55
CA LYS A 132 -3.02 -5.14 -19.67
C LYS A 132 -2.26 -3.81 -19.58
N ASP A 133 -1.05 -3.78 -20.10
CA ASP A 133 -0.22 -2.56 -20.19
C ASP A 133 -0.09 -1.82 -18.85
N LYS A 134 0.14 -2.60 -17.78
CA LYS A 134 0.24 -2.11 -16.40
C LYS A 134 1.64 -1.64 -16.03
N TYR A 135 1.69 -0.74 -15.04
CA TYR A 135 2.90 -0.36 -14.34
C TYR A 135 2.90 -0.99 -12.95
N LEU A 136 3.95 -1.73 -12.63
CA LEU A 136 4.11 -2.36 -11.32
C LEU A 136 5.09 -1.55 -10.49
N VAL A 137 4.69 -1.13 -9.29
CA VAL A 137 5.54 -0.38 -8.36
C VAL A 137 5.63 -1.14 -7.05
N THR A 138 6.82 -1.19 -6.44
CA THR A 138 6.96 -1.74 -5.09
C THR A 138 8.14 -1.14 -4.32
N SER A 139 8.03 -1.09 -3.00
CA SER A 139 9.12 -0.89 -2.04
C SER A 139 9.60 -2.20 -1.39
N ASP A 140 8.83 -3.28 -1.55
CA ASP A 140 9.14 -4.60 -1.00
C ASP A 140 10.13 -5.36 -1.88
N LYS A 141 11.26 -5.74 -1.29
CA LYS A 141 12.29 -6.53 -1.95
C LYS A 141 11.78 -7.90 -2.40
N THR A 142 10.85 -8.49 -1.66
CA THR A 142 10.26 -9.79 -1.97
C THR A 142 9.54 -9.76 -3.32
N PHE A 143 8.77 -8.70 -3.61
CA PHE A 143 8.13 -8.52 -4.91
C PHE A 143 9.12 -8.11 -5.97
N ARG A 144 10.07 -7.21 -5.67
CA ARG A 144 11.14 -6.82 -6.58
C ARG A 144 11.90 -8.04 -7.12
N ASP A 145 12.27 -8.98 -6.25
CA ASP A 145 13.08 -10.15 -6.58
C ASP A 145 12.33 -11.19 -7.42
N LEU A 146 11.02 -11.03 -7.63
CA LEU A 146 10.26 -11.83 -8.59
C LEU A 146 10.57 -11.45 -10.05
N PHE A 147 11.21 -10.30 -10.29
CA PHE A 147 11.43 -9.71 -11.60
C PHE A 147 12.91 -9.60 -11.94
N SER A 148 13.22 -9.81 -13.22
CA SER A 148 14.56 -9.59 -13.77
C SER A 148 14.75 -8.15 -14.28
N ASN A 149 13.67 -7.50 -14.74
CA ASN A 149 13.67 -6.14 -15.28
C ASN A 149 13.21 -5.14 -14.23
N VAL A 150 14.14 -4.71 -13.36
CA VAL A 150 13.87 -3.76 -12.27
C VAL A 150 14.44 -2.39 -12.62
N GLU A 151 13.61 -1.36 -12.54
CA GLU A 151 14.01 0.04 -12.63
C GLU A 151 13.89 0.70 -11.26
N VAL A 152 14.95 1.34 -10.77
CA VAL A 152 14.88 2.08 -9.50
C VAL A 152 14.44 3.51 -9.79
N LEU A 153 13.39 3.98 -9.11
CA LEU A 153 12.91 5.35 -9.27
C LEU A 153 13.93 6.34 -8.70
N LEU A 154 14.31 7.31 -9.53
CA LEU A 154 15.27 8.35 -9.18
C LEU A 154 14.54 9.68 -9.02
N ALA A 155 15.01 10.48 -8.06
CA ALA A 155 14.50 11.81 -7.87
C ALA A 155 15.03 12.72 -8.98
N GLU A 156 14.22 13.70 -9.38
CA GLU A 156 14.67 14.81 -10.20
C GLU A 156 14.49 16.14 -9.46
N ASN A 157 15.10 17.19 -9.99
CA ASN A 157 14.96 18.52 -9.40
C ASN A 157 13.58 19.07 -9.72
N ILE A 158 12.78 19.29 -8.69
CA ILE A 158 11.47 19.93 -8.78
C ILE A 158 11.49 21.30 -8.08
N GLU A 159 10.68 22.23 -8.58
CA GLU A 159 10.42 23.49 -7.89
C GLU A 159 9.38 23.28 -6.79
N LEU A 160 9.85 22.84 -5.62
CA LEU A 160 9.04 22.72 -4.41
C LEU A 160 9.45 23.77 -3.38
N GLN A 161 8.49 24.57 -2.91
CA GLN A 161 8.71 25.57 -1.86
C GLN A 161 8.19 25.05 -0.52
N GLN A 162 8.99 25.18 0.54
CA GLN A 162 8.53 24.93 1.90
C GLN A 162 7.65 26.09 2.37
N LEU A 163 6.40 25.81 2.79
CA LEU A 163 5.50 26.81 3.39
C LEU A 163 5.51 26.73 4.91
N SER A 164 5.51 25.51 5.44
CA SER A 164 5.61 25.22 6.88
C SER A 164 6.32 23.87 7.10
N LEU A 165 6.35 23.38 8.33
CA LEU A 165 6.88 22.04 8.64
C LEU A 165 6.13 20.92 7.89
N PHE A 166 4.82 21.08 7.74
CA PHE A 166 3.92 20.03 7.28
C PHE A 166 3.28 20.31 5.91
N LYS A 167 3.53 21.51 5.35
CA LYS A 167 2.99 21.93 4.06
C LYS A 167 4.08 22.45 3.13
N SER A 168 3.94 22.10 1.87
CA SER A 168 4.78 22.59 0.79
C SER A 168 3.89 23.21 -0.30
N LYS A 169 4.50 23.96 -1.21
CA LYS A 169 3.84 24.48 -2.40
C LYS A 169 4.53 23.91 -3.63
N TYR A 170 3.75 23.29 -4.49
CA TYR A 170 4.18 22.81 -5.80
C TYR A 170 3.39 23.57 -6.87
N LEU A 171 4.11 24.21 -7.80
CA LEU A 171 3.51 25.11 -8.78
C LEU A 171 2.66 26.20 -8.09
N THR A 172 1.34 26.18 -8.28
CA THR A 172 0.38 27.11 -7.68
C THR A 172 -0.37 26.53 -6.48
N GLU A 173 -0.20 25.25 -6.18
CA GLU A 173 -1.01 24.52 -5.20
C GLU A 173 -0.26 24.31 -3.88
N GLU A 174 -0.95 24.53 -2.76
CA GLU A 174 -0.47 24.12 -1.45
C GLU A 174 -0.84 22.66 -1.22
N ILE A 175 0.15 21.87 -0.80
CA ILE A 175 0.00 20.43 -0.59
C ILE A 175 0.38 20.07 0.84
N ASN A 176 -0.32 19.07 1.42
CA ASN A 176 -0.06 18.52 2.75
C ASN A 176 1.16 17.57 2.73
N LEU A 177 2.28 18.10 2.28
CA LEU A 177 3.55 17.39 2.15
C LEU A 177 4.61 18.06 3.04
N PRO A 178 5.10 17.38 4.09
CA PRO A 178 6.29 17.79 4.81
C PRO A 178 7.50 17.90 3.86
N TYR A 179 8.21 19.03 3.89
CA TYR A 179 9.32 19.28 2.96
C TYR A 179 10.48 18.26 3.10
N VAL A 180 10.57 17.57 4.22
CA VAL A 180 11.49 16.43 4.41
C VAL A 180 11.31 15.33 3.36
N TYR A 181 10.12 15.20 2.76
CA TYR A 181 9.81 14.20 1.74
C TYR A 181 9.88 14.73 0.31
N LYS A 182 10.58 15.85 0.08
CA LYS A 182 10.68 16.46 -1.26
C LYS A 182 11.24 15.51 -2.33
N ASP A 183 12.25 14.70 -1.98
CA ASP A 183 12.92 13.82 -2.93
C ASP A 183 12.01 12.62 -3.25
N GLU A 184 11.29 12.14 -2.24
CA GLU A 184 10.33 11.06 -2.37
C GLU A 184 9.13 11.47 -3.24
N PHE A 185 8.64 12.70 -3.05
CA PHE A 185 7.61 13.31 -3.90
C PHE A 185 8.10 13.56 -5.33
N ALA A 186 9.34 14.01 -5.51
CA ALA A 186 9.93 14.20 -6.84
C ALA A 186 10.03 12.87 -7.62
N ARG A 187 10.41 11.76 -6.96
CA ARG A 187 10.38 10.42 -7.57
C ARG A 187 8.98 10.04 -8.03
N ALA A 188 7.97 10.33 -7.20
CA ALA A 188 6.58 10.00 -7.49
C ALA A 188 6.05 10.80 -8.69
N LEU A 189 6.26 12.12 -8.70
CA LEU A 189 5.90 13.00 -9.81
C LEU A 189 6.55 12.54 -11.11
N LYS A 190 7.87 12.34 -11.08
CA LYS A 190 8.63 11.89 -12.24
C LYS A 190 8.04 10.62 -12.85
N PHE A 191 7.71 9.64 -12.01
CA PHE A 191 7.11 8.40 -12.48
C PHE A 191 5.80 8.65 -13.23
N PHE A 192 4.92 9.51 -12.73
CA PHE A 192 3.67 9.79 -13.45
C PHE A 192 3.92 10.57 -14.75
N GLU A 193 4.81 11.56 -14.72
CA GLU A 193 5.09 12.43 -15.86
C GLU A 193 5.81 11.69 -17.00
N ASP A 194 6.82 10.87 -16.70
CA ASP A 194 7.55 10.07 -17.69
C ASP A 194 6.63 9.07 -18.44
N HIS A 195 5.52 8.66 -17.80
CA HIS A 195 4.56 7.70 -18.35
C HIS A 195 3.25 8.34 -18.81
N ASN A 196 3.12 9.67 -18.78
CA ASN A 196 1.88 10.42 -19.10
C ASN A 196 0.65 9.94 -18.31
N LEU A 197 0.85 9.62 -17.03
CA LEU A 197 -0.18 9.14 -16.11
C LEU A 197 -0.80 10.29 -15.32
N LYS A 198 -2.07 10.15 -14.93
CA LYS A 198 -2.79 11.16 -14.15
C LYS A 198 -2.46 11.05 -12.67
N TYR A 199 -2.36 12.16 -11.97
CA TYR A 199 -2.15 12.17 -10.52
C TYR A 199 -2.94 13.28 -9.83
N SER A 200 -3.19 13.11 -8.54
CA SER A 200 -3.77 14.11 -7.65
C SER A 200 -2.70 14.72 -6.75
N LEU A 201 -2.76 16.03 -6.53
CA LEU A 201 -2.00 16.72 -5.50
C LEU A 201 -2.76 16.80 -4.16
N GLU A 202 -4.04 16.42 -4.16
CA GLU A 202 -4.84 16.23 -2.96
C GLU A 202 -4.57 14.84 -2.38
N PHE A 203 -3.58 14.73 -1.50
CA PHE A 203 -3.24 13.51 -0.79
C PHE A 203 -2.82 13.80 0.66
N GLU A 204 -2.87 12.77 1.51
CA GLU A 204 -2.38 12.80 2.88
C GLU A 204 -1.46 11.61 3.15
N LEU A 205 -0.44 11.84 3.99
CA LEU A 205 0.45 10.80 4.49
C LEU A 205 0.09 10.50 5.93
N GLU A 206 0.04 9.21 6.33
CA GLU A 206 -0.14 8.87 7.74
C GLU A 206 1.16 9.06 8.54
N ARG A 207 2.32 9.09 7.87
CA ARG A 207 3.63 9.33 8.48
C ARG A 207 3.95 10.82 8.58
N PHE A 208 4.52 11.23 9.71
CA PHE A 208 4.84 12.64 10.01
C PHE A 208 3.59 13.53 9.98
N LYS A 209 2.43 12.95 10.32
CA LYS A 209 1.14 13.64 10.32
C LYS A 209 1.01 14.54 11.56
N PRO A 210 0.77 15.84 11.41
CA PRO A 210 0.55 16.73 12.55
C PRO A 210 -0.87 16.56 13.11
N VAL A 211 -0.98 16.51 14.43
CA VAL A 211 -2.24 16.63 15.18
C VAL A 211 -2.05 17.74 16.22
N PHE A 212 -2.80 18.82 16.06
CA PHE A 212 -2.76 19.96 16.97
C PHE A 212 -3.59 19.63 18.20
N VAL A 213 -3.05 19.92 19.39
CA VAL A 213 -3.73 19.55 20.64
C VAL A 213 -3.72 20.68 21.66
N ASP A 214 -4.74 20.75 22.50
CA ASP A 214 -4.76 21.69 23.63
C ASP A 214 -3.87 21.22 24.81
N TYR A 215 -3.93 21.95 25.93
CA TYR A 215 -3.17 21.60 27.13
C TYR A 215 -3.58 20.27 27.79
N LYS A 216 -4.75 19.71 27.42
CA LYS A 216 -5.27 18.41 27.85
C LYS A 216 -5.07 17.31 26.80
N LEU A 217 -4.26 17.58 25.76
CA LEU A 217 -4.01 16.67 24.64
C LEU A 217 -5.27 16.33 23.81
N ARG A 218 -6.29 17.19 23.85
CA ARG A 218 -7.49 17.05 23.00
C ARG A 218 -7.21 17.72 21.67
N GLU A 219 -7.63 17.07 20.59
CA GLU A 219 -7.45 17.59 19.24
C GLU A 219 -8.16 18.94 19.03
N VAL A 220 -7.49 19.86 18.34
CA VAL A 220 -8.00 21.17 17.93
C VAL A 220 -7.70 21.40 16.46
N GLU A 221 -8.29 22.44 15.87
CA GLU A 221 -8.08 22.72 14.45
C GLU A 221 -6.62 23.06 14.15
N TYR A 222 -6.24 22.87 12.89
CA TYR A 222 -4.88 23.09 12.42
C TYR A 222 -4.41 24.53 12.73
N GLY A 223 -3.31 24.65 13.47
CA GLY A 223 -2.73 25.95 13.82
C GLY A 223 -3.37 26.65 15.02
N GLU A 224 -4.38 26.08 15.66
CA GLU A 224 -5.01 26.68 16.87
C GLU A 224 -4.22 26.46 18.15
N SER A 225 -3.16 25.64 18.12
CA SER A 225 -2.30 25.37 19.26
C SER A 225 -0.82 25.37 18.90
N GLU A 226 0.02 25.72 19.88
CA GLU A 226 1.47 25.58 19.79
C GLU A 226 1.96 24.17 20.14
N LYS A 227 1.06 23.29 20.60
CA LYS A 227 1.35 21.88 20.88
C LYS A 227 0.91 21.01 19.71
N VAL A 228 1.85 20.25 19.15
CA VAL A 228 1.65 19.36 18.01
C VAL A 228 2.17 17.97 18.35
N LEU A 229 1.31 16.97 18.19
CA LEU A 229 1.71 15.58 18.15
C LEU A 229 2.02 15.21 16.70
N ILE A 230 3.18 14.63 16.44
CA ILE A 230 3.59 14.15 15.12
C ILE A 230 3.44 12.63 15.12
N LYS A 231 2.42 12.16 14.41
CA LYS A 231 2.00 10.75 14.37
C LYS A 231 2.63 9.98 13.22
N GLY A 232 2.53 8.65 13.30
CA GLY A 232 2.96 7.71 12.26
C GLY A 232 4.47 7.56 12.10
N ILE A 233 5.27 8.11 13.03
CA ILE A 233 6.72 7.93 13.03
C ILE A 233 7.05 6.51 13.45
N LYS A 234 7.97 5.89 12.73
CA LYS A 234 8.50 4.57 13.07
C LYS A 234 9.99 4.66 13.34
N ASN A 235 10.52 3.81 14.22
CA ASN A 235 11.95 3.68 14.42
C ASN A 235 12.61 2.89 13.27
N ASP A 236 12.67 3.52 12.11
CA ASP A 236 13.21 2.95 10.88
C ASP A 236 14.25 3.89 10.23
N ARG A 237 14.63 3.57 9.00
CA ARG A 237 15.67 4.30 8.26
C ARG A 237 15.36 5.78 8.01
N PHE A 238 14.11 6.22 8.11
CA PHE A 238 13.71 7.61 7.89
C PHE A 238 13.68 8.44 9.17
N PHE A 239 13.64 7.79 10.34
CA PHE A 239 13.47 8.44 11.63
C PHE A 239 14.43 9.61 11.86
N PHE A 240 15.73 9.39 11.64
CA PHE A 240 16.73 10.44 11.86
C PHE A 240 16.63 11.59 10.85
N LYS A 241 16.23 11.31 9.60
CA LYS A 241 16.00 12.34 8.58
C LYS A 241 14.87 13.27 9.03
N GLU A 242 13.78 12.69 9.55
CA GLU A 242 12.60 13.39 10.07
C GLU A 242 12.89 14.19 11.34
N LEU A 243 13.59 13.56 12.30
CA LEU A 243 13.98 14.20 13.54
C LEU A 243 14.89 15.41 13.30
N ASN A 244 15.91 15.25 12.44
CA ASN A 244 16.82 16.35 12.11
C ASN A 244 16.07 17.47 11.39
N TYR A 245 15.20 17.14 10.42
CA TYR A 245 14.36 18.14 9.76
C TYR A 245 13.52 18.93 10.76
N LEU A 246 12.87 18.27 11.72
CA LEU A 246 12.10 18.95 12.75
C LEU A 246 12.98 19.89 13.56
N ILE A 247 14.08 19.39 14.14
CA ILE A 247 15.00 20.17 15.00
C ILE A 247 15.56 21.39 14.25
N ASP A 248 16.02 21.21 13.00
CA ASP A 248 16.63 22.27 12.20
C ASP A 248 15.65 23.41 11.89
N ASN A 249 14.36 23.07 11.74
CA ASN A 249 13.29 24.02 11.45
C ASN A 249 12.60 24.55 12.72
N THR A 250 12.89 24.01 13.91
CA THR A 250 12.25 24.40 15.18
C THR A 250 13.25 24.68 16.30
N LYS A 251 14.33 25.41 16.00
CA LYS A 251 15.45 25.67 16.94
C LYS A 251 15.07 26.23 18.31
N HIS A 252 13.94 26.93 18.41
CA HIS A 252 13.45 27.54 19.65
C HIS A 252 12.29 26.78 20.30
N ALA A 253 11.80 25.71 19.66
CA ALA A 253 10.68 24.93 20.14
C ALA A 253 11.17 23.75 20.99
N LYS A 254 10.47 23.44 22.08
CA LYS A 254 10.77 22.23 22.86
C LYS A 254 10.20 21.01 22.13
N THR A 255 11.09 20.19 21.58
CA THR A 255 10.75 18.92 20.93
C THR A 255 11.02 17.76 21.89
N VAL A 256 10.05 16.86 22.02
CA VAL A 256 10.18 15.61 22.79
C VAL A 256 9.94 14.41 21.89
N ILE A 257 10.62 13.30 22.17
CA ILE A 257 10.44 12.02 21.48
C ILE A 257 9.71 11.10 22.44
N VAL A 258 8.59 10.55 21.98
CA VAL A 258 7.67 9.77 22.81
C VAL A 258 7.47 8.40 22.22
N ASN A 259 7.56 7.38 23.06
CA ASN A 259 7.20 6.00 22.79
C ASN A 259 6.37 5.45 23.97
N GLU A 260 5.97 4.19 23.90
CA GLU A 260 5.15 3.56 24.94
C GLU A 260 5.79 3.62 26.34
N GLU A 261 7.12 3.52 26.42
CA GLU A 261 7.87 3.45 27.67
C GLU A 261 7.98 4.82 28.37
N ASN A 262 7.95 5.92 27.63
CA ASN A 262 8.17 7.27 28.15
C ASN A 262 6.98 8.23 27.94
N LYS A 263 5.78 7.72 27.64
CA LYS A 263 4.57 8.53 27.39
C LYS A 263 4.25 9.59 28.45
N SER A 264 4.70 9.41 29.69
CA SER A 264 4.59 10.42 30.75
C SER A 264 5.26 11.75 30.42
N VAL A 265 6.22 11.79 29.48
CA VAL A 265 6.87 13.03 29.01
C VAL A 265 5.88 13.99 28.37
N LEU A 266 4.74 13.50 27.86
CA LEU A 266 3.66 14.35 27.34
C LEU A 266 3.02 15.25 28.41
N ASN A 267 3.18 14.92 29.70
CA ASN A 267 2.73 15.76 30.81
C ASN A 267 3.65 16.96 31.04
N GLU A 268 4.84 16.98 30.44
CA GLU A 268 5.72 18.14 30.47
C GLU A 268 5.29 19.19 29.44
N GLY A 269 5.80 20.42 29.58
CA GLY A 269 5.69 21.41 28.49
C GLY A 269 6.45 20.91 27.26
N PHE A 270 5.82 20.96 26.08
CA PHE A 270 6.44 20.71 24.78
C PHE A 270 5.72 21.56 23.71
N ASN A 271 6.39 21.79 22.58
CA ASN A 271 5.79 22.33 21.36
C ASN A 271 5.53 21.21 20.36
N PHE A 272 6.51 20.31 20.18
CA PHE A 272 6.38 19.16 19.29
C PHE A 272 6.66 17.88 20.06
N ALA A 273 5.79 16.87 19.89
CA ALA A 273 6.03 15.52 20.38
C ALA A 273 6.01 14.54 19.20
N MET A 274 7.16 13.94 18.88
CA MET A 274 7.24 12.88 17.86
C MET A 274 6.86 11.55 18.50
N LEU A 275 5.74 10.96 18.09
CA LEU A 275 5.26 9.67 18.59
C LEU A 275 5.87 8.55 17.72
N VAL A 276 6.87 7.85 18.26
CA VAL A 276 7.66 6.83 17.57
C VAL A 276 7.18 5.44 17.96
N ASP A 277 6.74 4.66 16.96
CA ASP A 277 6.15 3.32 17.14
C ASP A 277 5.02 3.31 18.20
N TYR A 278 4.37 4.45 18.38
CA TYR A 278 3.37 4.71 19.40
C TYR A 278 2.24 5.50 18.78
N ASP A 279 1.01 5.05 19.04
CA ASP A 279 -0.20 5.77 18.67
C ASP A 279 -1.02 6.04 19.92
N MET A 280 -1.58 7.25 19.98
CA MET A 280 -2.40 7.73 21.07
C MET A 280 -3.72 8.22 20.49
N ASP A 281 -4.82 7.78 21.11
CA ASP A 281 -6.15 8.21 20.74
C ASP A 281 -6.44 9.58 21.38
N THR A 282 -6.52 10.61 20.55
CA THR A 282 -6.77 12.00 20.97
C THR A 282 -8.26 12.30 21.15
N HIS A 283 -9.14 11.38 20.74
CA HIS A 283 -10.60 11.56 20.81
C HIS A 283 -11.23 11.04 22.11
N LEU A 284 -10.51 10.32 22.96
CA LEU A 284 -11.07 9.66 24.15
C LEU A 284 -11.01 10.49 25.45
N ASN A 285 -10.44 11.69 25.46
CA ASN A 285 -10.45 12.56 26.64
C ASN A 285 -11.73 13.39 26.78
N THR A 286 -12.89 12.74 26.59
CA THR A 286 -14.17 13.24 27.09
C THR A 286 -14.44 12.60 28.45
N ASP A 287 -14.21 13.36 29.50
CA ASP A 287 -14.77 13.15 30.84
C ASP A 287 -14.59 11.78 31.48
N GLU A 288 -13.36 11.41 31.87
CA GLU A 288 -13.18 10.74 33.17
C GLU A 288 -12.09 11.46 33.96
N GLY A 289 -12.46 11.86 35.18
CA GLY A 289 -11.60 12.57 36.09
C GLY A 289 -10.37 11.74 36.47
N SER A 290 -9.35 12.47 36.95
CA SER A 290 -8.16 12.00 37.66
C SER A 290 -7.97 10.48 37.74
N LEU A 291 -6.92 9.99 37.10
CA LEU A 291 -5.91 9.10 37.68
C LEU A 291 -4.96 8.67 36.57
N PHE A 292 -3.86 9.40 36.38
CA PHE A 292 -2.50 8.89 36.18
C PHE A 292 -1.51 10.04 36.45
#